data_AF-A0A0R2DJH4-F1
#
_entry.id   AF-A0A0R2DJH4-F1
#
_cell.length_a   1.000
_cell.length_b   1.000
_cell.length_c   1.000
_cell.angle_alpha   90.00
_cell.angle_beta   90.00
_cell.angle_gamma   90.00
#
_symmetry.space_group_name_H-M   'P 1'
#
loop_
_entity.id
_entity.type
_entity.pdbx_description
1 polymer ?
#
loop_
_entity_poly.entity_id
_entity_poly.type
_entity_poly.pdbx_seq_one_letter_code
_entity_poly.pdbx_strand_id
1 'polypeptide(L)'
;MIKINDFIKPELLGNNFAAVRGYSEVLDRETNEKTGYKLDISIQDPESDFFMELFTVKVKNVSPTLSYKDLEQNKKIMPVVLENLNVGQFNGNLWYNCSDVLPANKG
;
A
#
# COMPACT_ATOMS: atom_id res chain seq x y z
N MET A 1 -21.62 10.41 -10.33
CA MET A 1 -22.00 10.30 -8.91
C MET A 1 -21.31 9.07 -8.35
N ILE A 2 -20.35 9.25 -7.45
CA ILE A 2 -19.61 8.15 -6.81
C ILE A 2 -20.56 7.42 -5.87
N LYS A 3 -20.65 6.09 -5.99
CA LYS A 3 -21.45 5.23 -5.11
C LYS A 3 -20.56 4.63 -4.01
N ILE A 4 -21.16 4.16 -2.93
CA ILE A 4 -20.43 3.49 -1.83
C ILE A 4 -19.60 2.31 -2.36
N ASN A 5 -20.13 1.54 -3.32
CA ASN A 5 -19.40 0.42 -3.94
C ASN A 5 -18.26 0.86 -4.87
N ASP A 6 -18.14 2.15 -5.20
CA ASP A 6 -17.00 2.64 -5.97
C ASP A 6 -15.75 2.77 -5.06
N PHE A 7 -15.90 2.93 -3.75
CA PHE A 7 -14.77 3.00 -2.81
C PHE A 7 -13.97 1.69 -2.68
N ILE A 8 -14.48 0.58 -3.21
CA ILE A 8 -13.79 -0.73 -3.21
C ILE A 8 -13.09 -1.01 -4.55
N LYS A 9 -13.09 -0.07 -5.50
CA LYS A 9 -12.46 -0.21 -6.81
C LYS A 9 -11.03 0.35 -6.76
N PRO A 10 -9.99 -0.51 -6.78
CA PRO A 10 -8.60 -0.05 -6.74
C PRO A 10 -8.26 0.93 -7.87
N GLU A 11 -8.88 0.77 -9.05
CA GLU A 11 -8.64 1.61 -10.23
C GLU A 11 -8.99 3.09 -10.03
N LEU A 12 -9.87 3.40 -9.09
CA LEU A 12 -10.25 4.79 -8.79
C LEU A 12 -9.22 5.50 -7.91
N LEU A 13 -8.30 4.77 -7.30
CA LEU A 13 -7.19 5.33 -6.51
C LEU A 13 -6.04 5.83 -7.40
N GLY A 14 -6.13 5.62 -8.71
CA GLY A 14 -5.07 5.91 -9.66
C GLY A 14 -3.94 4.88 -9.64
N ASN A 15 -2.83 5.24 -10.28
CA ASN A 15 -1.66 4.36 -10.44
C ASN A 15 -0.36 4.99 -9.93
N ASN A 16 -0.41 6.25 -9.48
CA ASN A 16 0.75 6.97 -8.94
C ASN A 16 0.70 6.99 -7.41
N PHE A 17 1.53 6.16 -6.78
CA PHE A 17 1.61 6.03 -5.33
C PHE A 17 2.98 6.41 -4.81
N ALA A 18 3.02 6.82 -3.55
CA ALA A 18 4.25 7.06 -2.83
C ALA A 18 4.27 6.41 -1.45
N ALA A 19 5.34 5.70 -1.13
CA ALA A 19 5.60 5.14 0.19
C ALA A 19 6.20 6.21 1.10
N VAL A 20 5.60 6.42 2.29
CA VAL A 20 5.88 7.61 3.11
C VAL A 20 6.69 7.31 4.38
N ARG A 21 6.86 6.05 4.79
CA ARG A 21 7.72 5.61 5.92
C ARG A 21 7.85 4.08 5.93
N GLY A 22 8.90 3.56 6.58
CA GLY A 22 9.30 2.15 6.57
C GLY A 22 8.24 1.13 6.99
N TYR A 23 8.48 -0.13 6.63
CA TYR A 23 7.53 -1.21 6.92
C TYR A 23 7.42 -1.51 8.42
N SER A 24 6.22 -1.86 8.87
CA SER A 24 6.04 -2.60 10.13
C SER A 24 5.69 -4.06 9.83
N GLU A 25 6.25 -4.99 10.60
CA GLU A 25 5.96 -6.42 10.41
C GLU A 25 4.50 -6.73 10.78
N VAL A 26 3.90 -7.63 10.00
CA VAL A 26 2.62 -8.24 10.35
C VAL A 26 2.89 -9.66 10.80
N LEU A 27 2.60 -9.95 12.06
CA LEU A 27 2.72 -11.29 12.62
C LEU A 27 1.36 -11.99 12.59
N ASP A 28 1.39 -13.29 12.32
CA ASP A 28 0.25 -14.15 12.59
C ASP A 28 -0.04 -14.17 14.09
N ARG A 29 -1.31 -14.12 14.47
CA ARG A 29 -1.69 -14.02 15.89
C ARG A 29 -1.47 -15.33 16.64
N GLU A 30 -1.58 -16.47 15.96
CA GLU A 30 -1.52 -17.80 16.56
C GLU A 30 -0.09 -18.34 16.54
N THR A 31 0.62 -18.18 15.41
CA THR A 31 1.96 -18.73 15.24
C THR A 31 3.07 -17.72 15.55
N ASN A 32 2.74 -16.43 15.65
CA ASN A 32 3.71 -15.32 15.78
C ASN A 32 4.71 -15.24 14.60
N GLU A 33 4.44 -15.94 13.50
CA GLU A 33 5.27 -15.92 12.30
C GLU A 33 4.99 -14.68 11.46
N LYS A 34 6.01 -14.16 10.78
CA LYS A 34 5.86 -13.01 9.89
C LYS A 34 5.04 -13.39 8.66
N THR A 35 3.90 -12.75 8.47
CA THR A 35 2.97 -12.95 7.34
C THR A 35 3.01 -11.83 6.31
N GLY A 36 3.85 -10.82 6.52
CA GLY A 36 4.07 -9.73 5.59
C GLY A 36 4.43 -8.44 6.31
N TYR A 37 4.10 -7.33 5.66
CA TYR A 37 4.44 -6.00 6.12
C TYR A 37 3.26 -5.04 5.98
N LYS A 38 3.23 -3.98 6.78
CA LYS A 38 2.36 -2.81 6.62
C LYS A 38 3.18 -1.63 6.17
N LEU A 39 2.70 -0.93 5.16
CA LEU A 39 3.34 0.23 4.58
C LEU A 39 2.33 1.37 4.47
N ASP A 40 2.75 2.58 4.85
CA ASP A 40 1.94 3.77 4.65
C ASP A 40 2.18 4.34 3.25
N ILE A 41 1.08 4.51 2.52
CA ILE A 41 1.05 4.98 1.13
C ILE A 41 0.27 6.29 1.06
N SER A 42 0.74 7.17 0.19
CA SER A 42 0.04 8.37 -0.25
C SER A 42 -0.34 8.25 -1.71
N ILE A 43 -1.53 8.73 -2.08
CA ILE A 43 -1.92 8.89 -3.49
C ILE A 43 -1.28 10.16 -4.01
N GLN A 44 -0.54 10.06 -5.11
CA GLN A 44 0.15 11.17 -5.78
C GLN A 44 -0.35 11.34 -7.22
N ASP A 45 -1.51 10.75 -7.55
CA ASP A 45 -2.09 10.77 -8.87
C ASP A 45 -3.05 11.96 -9.03
N PRO A 46 -2.75 12.95 -9.89
CA PRO A 46 -3.64 14.10 -10.12
C PRO A 46 -4.96 13.71 -10.78
N GLU A 47 -5.02 12.56 -11.45
CA GLU A 47 -6.23 12.06 -12.12
C GLU A 47 -7.04 11.11 -11.22
N SER A 48 -6.59 10.87 -9.98
CA SER A 48 -7.34 10.06 -9.02
C SER A 48 -8.64 10.74 -8.62
N ASP A 49 -9.73 9.98 -8.62
CA ASP A 49 -11.02 10.42 -8.09
C ASP A 49 -10.99 10.58 -6.55
N PHE A 50 -9.94 10.09 -5.90
CA PHE A 50 -9.74 10.14 -4.46
C PHE A 50 -8.47 10.90 -4.07
N PHE A 51 -8.60 11.76 -3.06
CA PHE A 51 -7.45 12.35 -2.36
C PHE A 51 -7.30 11.68 -0.99
N MET A 52 -6.23 10.90 -0.82
CA MET A 52 -5.85 10.32 0.46
C MET A 52 -4.39 10.65 0.78
N GLU A 53 -4.18 11.44 1.82
CA GLU A 53 -2.83 11.84 2.25
C GLU A 53 -2.02 10.64 2.73
N LEU A 54 -2.62 9.73 3.50
CA LEU A 54 -1.97 8.55 4.03
C LEU A 54 -2.99 7.42 4.25
N PHE A 55 -2.69 6.22 3.74
CA PHE A 55 -3.42 4.99 4.05
C PHE A 55 -2.47 3.80 4.18
N THR A 56 -2.79 2.86 5.07
CA THR A 56 -1.94 1.70 5.33
C THR A 56 -2.32 0.54 4.43
N VAL A 57 -1.33 -0.01 3.72
CA VAL A 57 -1.44 -1.18 2.85
C VAL A 57 -0.72 -2.37 3.48
N LYS A 58 -1.39 -3.53 3.55
CA LYS A 58 -0.74 -4.80 3.89
C LYS A 58 -0.08 -5.39 2.64
N VAL A 59 1.24 -5.52 2.66
CA VAL A 59 2.02 -6.24 1.66
C VAL A 59 2.11 -7.70 2.06
N LYS A 60 1.56 -8.60 1.25
CA LYS A 60 1.51 -10.05 1.55
C LYS A 60 2.82 -10.78 1.30
N ASN A 61 3.82 -10.10 0.72
CA ASN A 61 5.16 -10.64 0.54
C ASN A 61 6.01 -10.51 1.81
N VAL A 62 6.55 -11.63 2.29
CA VAL A 62 7.47 -11.69 3.45
C VAL A 62 8.93 -11.35 3.10
N SER A 63 9.23 -11.18 1.82
CA SER A 63 10.49 -10.70 1.24
C SER A 63 10.20 -9.73 0.07
N PRO A 64 9.63 -8.54 0.34
CA PRO A 64 9.24 -7.58 -0.70
C PRO A 64 10.42 -7.15 -1.56
N THR A 65 10.15 -6.90 -2.85
CA THR A 65 11.20 -6.50 -3.82
C THR A 65 11.86 -5.19 -3.41
N LEU A 66 11.08 -4.24 -2.89
CA LEU A 66 11.61 -3.07 -2.21
C LEU A 66 11.86 -3.44 -0.74
N SER A 67 13.13 -3.62 -0.37
CA SER A 67 13.47 -4.13 0.95
C SER A 67 13.17 -3.10 2.04
N TYR A 68 12.98 -3.58 3.28
CA TYR A 68 12.85 -2.71 4.44
C TYR A 68 14.01 -1.72 4.56
N LYS A 69 15.24 -2.14 4.24
CA LYS A 69 16.42 -1.29 4.31
C LYS A 69 16.35 -0.12 3.32
N ASP A 70 15.79 -0.34 2.14
CA ASP A 70 15.66 0.69 1.11
C ASP A 70 14.66 1.79 1.50
N LEU A 71 13.65 1.46 2.31
CA LEU A 71 12.64 2.41 2.78
C LEU A 71 12.93 2.99 4.18
N GLU A 72 13.54 2.23 5.08
CA GLU A 72 13.91 2.68 6.43
C GLU A 72 15.04 3.73 6.37
N GLN A 73 16.04 3.52 5.51
CA GLN A 73 17.19 4.42 5.39
C GLN A 73 16.86 5.71 4.62
N ASN A 74 15.88 5.65 3.73
CA ASN A 74 15.41 6.81 2.98
C ASN A 74 14.34 7.53 3.79
N LYS A 75 14.72 8.57 4.54
CA LYS A 75 13.81 9.58 5.13
C LYS A 75 13.01 10.38 4.07
N LYS A 76 12.76 9.79 2.89
CA LYS A 76 12.17 10.40 1.71
C LYS A 76 11.00 9.56 1.23
N ILE A 77 9.95 10.26 0.84
CA ILE A 77 8.80 9.74 0.11
C ILE A 77 9.32 9.07 -1.18
N MET A 78 9.02 7.79 -1.39
CA MET A 78 9.48 7.03 -2.55
C MET A 78 8.31 6.68 -3.49
N PRO A 79 8.37 7.03 -4.78
CA PRO A 79 7.39 6.56 -5.76
C PRO A 79 7.38 5.04 -5.89
N VAL A 80 6.20 4.42 -5.78
CA VAL A 80 6.05 2.96 -5.79
C VAL A 80 4.87 2.50 -6.64
N VAL A 81 4.91 1.24 -7.07
CA VAL A 81 3.81 0.50 -7.67
C VAL A 81 3.33 -0.56 -6.68
N LEU A 82 2.02 -0.58 -6.41
CA LEU A 82 1.37 -1.58 -5.58
C LEU A 82 0.84 -2.71 -6.47
N GLU A 83 1.53 -3.84 -6.49
CA GLU A 83 1.15 -4.94 -7.39
C GLU A 83 -0.13 -5.64 -6.89
N ASN A 84 -1.09 -5.86 -7.79
CA ASN A 84 -2.39 -6.47 -7.45
C ASN A 84 -3.09 -5.79 -6.26
N LEU A 85 -3.10 -4.45 -6.25
CA LEU A 85 -3.79 -3.66 -5.23
C LEU A 85 -5.25 -4.11 -5.12
N ASN A 86 -5.66 -4.42 -3.91
CA ASN A 86 -7.00 -4.83 -3.58
C ASN A 86 -7.53 -3.97 -2.43
N VAL A 87 -8.74 -3.47 -2.62
CA VAL A 87 -9.49 -2.73 -1.61
C VAL A 87 -10.66 -3.59 -1.18
N GLY A 88 -10.79 -3.82 0.12
CA GLY A 88 -11.94 -4.50 0.70
C GLY A 88 -12.58 -3.66 1.79
N GLN A 89 -13.77 -4.07 2.22
CA GLN A 89 -14.47 -3.45 3.33
C GLN A 89 -14.73 -4.48 4.42
N PHE A 90 -14.46 -4.13 5.67
CA PHE A 90 -14.77 -4.95 6.83
C PHE A 90 -15.22 -4.05 8.00
N ASN A 91 -16.37 -4.35 8.59
CA ASN A 91 -16.97 -3.55 9.67
C ASN A 91 -17.04 -2.05 9.38
N GLY A 92 -17.40 -1.69 8.15
CA GLY A 92 -17.50 -0.29 7.71
C GLY A 92 -16.16 0.39 7.43
N ASN A 93 -15.03 -0.27 7.67
CA ASN A 93 -13.69 0.26 7.38
C ASN A 93 -13.14 -0.32 6.07
N LEU A 94 -12.45 0.51 5.30
CA LEU A 94 -11.69 0.05 4.16
C LEU A 94 -10.38 -0.58 4.62
N TRP A 95 -9.97 -1.64 3.96
CA TRP A 95 -8.64 -2.22 4.11
C TRP A 95 -8.00 -2.36 2.74
N TYR A 96 -6.68 -2.25 2.71
CA TYR A 96 -5.89 -2.25 1.49
C TYR A 96 -4.82 -3.33 1.58
N ASN A 97 -4.67 -4.14 0.54
CA ASN A 97 -3.54 -5.04 0.43
C ASN A 97 -3.00 -5.12 -1.00
N CYS A 98 -1.75 -5.55 -1.14
CA CYS A 98 -1.11 -5.81 -2.41
C CYS A 98 -0.25 -7.07 -2.31
N SER A 99 0.11 -7.68 -3.45
CA SER A 99 1.03 -8.80 -3.49
C SER A 99 2.45 -8.36 -3.19
N ASP A 100 2.92 -7.27 -3.80
CA ASP A 100 4.26 -6.73 -3.62
C ASP A 100 4.29 -5.20 -3.76
N VAL A 101 5.42 -4.59 -3.44
CA VAL A 101 5.70 -3.16 -3.62
C VAL A 101 6.99 -3.02 -4.44
N LEU A 102 6.87 -2.35 -5.58
CA LEU A 102 7.97 -2.15 -6.53
C LEU A 102 8.34 -0.67 -6.58
N PRO A 103 9.62 -0.30 -6.79
CA PRO A 103 9.97 1.09 -7.11
C PRO A 103 9.32 1.49 -8.44
N ALA A 104 8.68 2.66 -8.50
CA ALA A 104 8.08 3.15 -9.75
C ALA A 104 9.13 3.64 -10.76
N ASN A 105 10.28 4.10 -10.27
CA ASN A 105 11.43 4.48 -11.09
C ASN A 105 12.51 3.40 -10.99
N LYS A 106 12.51 2.43 -11.90
CA LYS A 106 13.74 1.70 -12.25
C LYS A 106 14.32 2.35 -13.50
N GLY A 107 15.24 3.29 -13.28
CA GLY A 107 16.13 3.87 -14.27
C GLY A 107 17.54 3.89 -13.70
#